data_AF-A0A1B8DY56-F1
#
_entry.id   AF-A0A1B8DY56-F1
#
_cell.length_a   1.000
_cell.length_b   1.000
_cell.length_c   1.000
_cell.angle_alpha   90.00
_cell.angle_beta   90.00
_cell.angle_gamma   90.00
#
_symmetry.space_group_name_H-M   'P 1'
#
loop_
_entity.id
_entity.type
_entity.pdbx_description
1 polymer ?
#
loop_
_entity_poly.entity_id
_entity_poly.type
_entity_poly.pdbx_seq_one_letter_code
_entity_poly.pdbx_strand_id
1 'polypeptide(L)'
;MTTFNHLPFEIRARIWELTVEPRTVDVRVVHWNGGHNWRLVSTTPVPAPLQVCHEARNMGLYKQAFSELGTEKRYVWLNFDIDLISIGKSAFSRFETVAPLITRLKFQRENSNEYWYHWESREISNFVNAKEVHINIDKAKLWGVYGDDVGCWFIQPSQEYVNSDQLKQERMVHMEAQTGDTALLNMLGGGHYQIGVDRTFDKGRMWGPLDDAEERLEEENSAWPYAFPNADISAEYQSRAGSVTGLIKTPDDRVVTQSYCGYYYRTTTDENGKFTFDNVRTGEYGLFAWPGEGSPVGDITTNFTQFDIEITEKDEIDLGTYTWEAQNRTKIWQIDTLDRLSCEFSGGCGPYGHALTDDAPGDLTLTIGISETEDWHYVLSNESEWTINFELDAEPGEDASARLTVSLAAYAARCYVDVTANDVVIGHIQSMESDSALYRSSTVAGVWRFLEYTIEPGTLKKGSNSIKFTTTVTEEWKSAMWDTILLK
;
A
#
# COMPACT_ATOMS: atom_id res chain seq x y z
N MET A 1 46.39 -6.75 -13.20
CA MET A 1 45.31 -6.20 -12.36
C MET A 1 45.51 -6.70 -10.95
N THR A 2 45.50 -5.81 -9.96
CA THR A 2 45.54 -6.18 -8.53
C THR A 2 44.18 -6.79 -8.18
N THR A 3 44.14 -8.04 -7.73
CA THR A 3 42.89 -8.66 -7.27
C THR A 3 42.65 -8.33 -5.80
N PHE A 4 41.39 -8.44 -5.33
CA PHE A 4 41.00 -8.14 -3.95
C PHE A 4 41.93 -8.80 -2.90
N ASN A 5 42.30 -10.06 -3.12
CA ASN A 5 43.17 -10.83 -2.22
C ASN A 5 44.61 -10.26 -2.09
N HIS A 6 45.04 -9.41 -3.01
CA HIS A 6 46.36 -8.77 -2.96
C HIS A 6 46.35 -7.41 -2.23
N LEU A 7 45.17 -6.89 -1.85
CA LEU A 7 45.07 -5.68 -1.03
C LEU A 7 45.55 -5.99 0.41
N PRO A 8 46.16 -5.04 1.14
CA PRO A 8 46.43 -5.20 2.57
C PRO A 8 45.16 -5.53 3.36
N PHE A 9 45.30 -6.27 4.47
CA PHE A 9 44.15 -6.71 5.27
C PHE A 9 43.29 -5.53 5.73
N GLU A 10 43.91 -4.42 6.12
CA GLU A 10 43.23 -3.21 6.60
C GLU A 10 42.28 -2.64 5.53
N ILE A 11 42.71 -2.67 4.26
CA ILE A 11 41.90 -2.20 3.15
C ILE A 11 40.75 -3.18 2.87
N ARG A 12 41.01 -4.51 2.89
CA ARG A 12 39.96 -5.53 2.70
C ARG A 12 38.93 -5.50 3.83
N ALA A 13 39.38 -5.37 5.07
CA ALA A 13 38.56 -5.19 6.25
C ALA A 13 37.65 -3.97 6.11
N ARG A 14 38.22 -2.83 5.70
CA ARG A 14 37.44 -1.62 5.48
C ARG A 14 36.43 -1.77 4.34
N ILE A 15 36.78 -2.48 3.27
CA ILE A 15 35.82 -2.80 2.20
C ILE A 15 34.67 -3.64 2.75
N TRP A 16 34.94 -4.68 3.55
CA TRP A 16 33.87 -5.48 4.16
C TRP A 16 33.00 -4.66 5.11
N GLU A 17 33.56 -3.77 5.92
CA GLU A 17 32.77 -2.85 6.76
C GLU A 17 31.83 -1.97 5.94
N LEU A 18 32.27 -1.53 4.76
CA LEU A 18 31.47 -0.72 3.84
C LEU A 18 30.39 -1.52 3.10
N THR A 19 30.42 -2.85 3.13
CA THR A 19 29.33 -3.68 2.59
C THR A 19 28.15 -3.86 3.54
N VAL A 20 28.24 -3.29 4.75
CA VAL A 20 27.20 -3.40 5.76
C VAL A 20 26.23 -2.24 5.61
N GLU A 21 24.99 -2.54 5.25
CA GLU A 21 23.93 -1.55 5.02
C GLU A 21 22.76 -1.76 6.00
N PRO A 22 22.10 -0.68 6.48
CA PRO A 22 20.90 -0.78 7.29
C PRO A 22 19.79 -1.53 6.54
N ARG A 23 19.06 -2.40 7.24
CA ARG A 23 17.94 -3.16 6.67
C ARG A 23 16.88 -3.47 7.70
N THR A 24 15.67 -3.79 7.23
CA THR A 24 14.63 -4.37 8.09
C THR A 24 14.80 -5.89 8.14
N VAL A 25 14.90 -6.46 9.35
CA VAL A 25 15.00 -7.90 9.55
C VAL A 25 13.70 -8.42 10.16
N ASP A 26 13.00 -9.29 9.44
CA ASP A 26 11.80 -10.01 9.90
C ASP A 26 12.20 -11.02 10.97
N VAL A 27 11.65 -10.88 12.17
CA VAL A 27 11.90 -11.76 13.32
C VAL A 27 10.55 -12.08 13.96
N ARG A 28 9.86 -13.08 13.43
CA ARG A 28 8.54 -13.49 13.91
C ARG A 28 8.62 -14.73 14.78
N VAL A 29 7.79 -14.76 15.82
CA VAL A 29 7.55 -15.96 16.64
C VAL A 29 6.13 -16.42 16.36
N VAL A 30 6.02 -17.59 15.72
CA VAL A 30 4.74 -18.15 15.25
C VAL A 30 4.42 -19.47 15.94
N HIS A 31 3.12 -19.78 16.03
CA HIS A 31 2.65 -21.10 16.44
C HIS A 31 3.03 -22.16 15.40
N TRP A 32 3.43 -23.34 15.86
CA TRP A 32 3.80 -24.46 15.00
C TRP A 32 3.11 -25.76 15.44
N ASN A 33 2.63 -26.54 14.46
CA ASN A 33 2.06 -27.88 14.64
C ASN A 33 0.86 -28.00 15.62
N GLY A 34 -0.05 -27.03 15.66
CA GLY A 34 -1.32 -27.15 16.40
C GLY A 34 -1.18 -27.38 17.93
N GLY A 35 0.00 -27.16 18.50
CA GLY A 35 0.28 -27.29 19.93
C GLY A 35 0.82 -25.99 20.55
N HIS A 36 1.28 -26.07 21.82
CA HIS A 36 1.83 -24.93 22.58
C HIS A 36 3.27 -24.53 22.18
N ASN A 37 3.81 -25.07 21.08
CA ASN A 37 5.20 -24.83 20.69
C ASN A 37 5.30 -23.62 19.76
N TRP A 38 6.27 -22.75 20.07
CA TRP A 38 6.59 -21.54 19.33
C TRP A 38 7.87 -21.74 18.54
N ARG A 39 7.94 -21.12 17.36
CA ARG A 39 9.10 -21.19 16.48
C ARG A 39 9.48 -19.80 15.98
N LEU A 40 10.77 -19.49 16.04
CA LEU A 40 11.36 -18.33 15.38
C LEU A 40 11.40 -18.54 13.86
N VAL A 41 10.89 -17.57 13.12
CA VAL A 41 10.84 -17.51 11.66
C VAL A 41 11.34 -16.15 11.21
N SER A 42 12.05 -16.13 10.08
CA SER A 42 12.51 -14.92 9.41
C SER A 42 12.41 -15.15 7.92
N THR A 43 11.79 -14.21 7.20
CA THR A 43 11.82 -14.17 5.73
C THR A 43 13.04 -13.43 5.19
N THR A 44 13.80 -12.74 6.05
CA THR A 44 14.94 -11.93 5.64
C THR A 44 16.12 -12.81 5.23
N PRO A 45 16.68 -12.63 4.02
CA PRO A 45 17.86 -13.37 3.58
C PRO A 45 19.09 -13.14 4.48
N VAL A 46 19.95 -14.17 4.53
CA VAL A 46 21.25 -14.07 5.20
C VAL A 46 22.09 -12.98 4.50
N PRO A 47 22.72 -12.04 5.25
CA PRO A 47 23.53 -10.98 4.66
C PRO A 47 24.54 -11.50 3.64
N ALA A 48 24.63 -10.81 2.49
CA ALA A 48 25.55 -11.18 1.41
C ALA A 48 27.00 -11.38 1.90
N PRO A 49 27.58 -10.53 2.78
CA PRO A 49 28.96 -10.73 3.25
C PRO A 49 29.21 -12.08 3.93
N LEU A 50 28.18 -12.66 4.57
CA LEU A 50 28.31 -13.97 5.21
C LEU A 50 28.33 -15.13 4.21
N GLN A 51 27.84 -14.90 2.99
CA GLN A 51 27.83 -15.92 1.93
C GLN A 51 29.12 -15.90 1.08
N VAL A 52 29.83 -14.77 1.00
CA VAL A 52 30.95 -14.59 0.08
C VAL A 52 32.16 -15.47 0.40
N CYS A 53 32.78 -15.32 1.57
CA CYS A 53 34.03 -16.02 1.88
C CYS A 53 34.27 -16.17 3.40
N HIS A 54 35.30 -16.94 3.76
CA HIS A 54 35.66 -17.17 5.15
C HIS A 54 36.17 -15.88 5.84
N GLU A 55 36.87 -14.99 5.13
CA GLU A 55 37.36 -13.73 5.70
C GLU A 55 36.18 -12.86 6.16
N ALA A 56 35.23 -12.58 5.27
CA ALA A 56 34.05 -11.76 5.55
C ALA A 56 33.20 -12.32 6.71
N ARG A 57 32.99 -13.65 6.77
CA ARG A 57 32.27 -14.30 7.87
C ARG A 57 32.91 -14.09 9.25
N ASN A 58 34.23 -13.95 9.31
CA ASN A 58 34.96 -13.79 10.56
C ASN A 58 35.25 -12.33 10.92
N MET A 59 34.80 -11.36 10.11
CA MET A 59 34.93 -9.93 10.40
C MET A 59 34.04 -9.47 11.58
N GLY A 60 33.09 -10.31 12.04
CA GLY A 60 32.21 -9.97 13.15
C GLY A 60 31.14 -8.92 12.84
N LEU A 61 30.88 -8.67 11.55
CA LEU A 61 29.93 -7.66 11.06
C LEU A 61 28.47 -7.97 11.41
N TYR A 62 28.15 -9.27 11.58
CA TYR A 62 26.85 -9.76 11.98
C TYR A 62 27.02 -10.85 13.04
N LYS A 63 26.02 -11.01 13.91
CA LYS A 63 25.98 -12.01 14.97
C LYS A 63 24.74 -12.89 14.83
N GLN A 64 24.89 -14.17 15.14
CA GLN A 64 23.74 -15.04 15.36
C GLN A 64 23.04 -14.59 16.64
N ALA A 65 21.75 -14.34 16.56
CA ALA A 65 20.95 -13.81 17.65
C ALA A 65 19.64 -14.60 17.80
N PHE A 66 19.00 -14.43 18.97
CA PHE A 66 17.63 -14.87 19.24
C PHE A 66 17.44 -16.40 19.22
N SER A 67 18.51 -17.14 19.47
CA SER A 67 18.48 -18.61 19.63
C SER A 67 17.57 -19.13 20.74
N GLU A 68 17.29 -18.24 21.68
CA GLU A 68 16.43 -18.38 22.85
C GLU A 68 14.95 -18.13 22.53
N LEU A 69 14.62 -17.62 21.35
CA LEU A 69 13.24 -17.39 20.95
C LEU A 69 12.62 -18.67 20.39
N GLY A 70 11.61 -19.18 21.10
CA GLY A 70 10.88 -20.38 20.73
C GLY A 70 11.51 -21.68 21.23
N THR A 71 10.95 -22.79 20.79
CA THR A 71 11.27 -24.14 21.30
C THR A 71 12.41 -24.81 20.53
N GLU A 72 12.61 -24.44 19.26
CA GLU A 72 13.74 -24.89 18.44
C GLU A 72 14.86 -23.85 18.47
N LYS A 73 16.11 -24.30 18.61
CA LYS A 73 17.29 -23.42 18.55
C LYS A 73 17.54 -22.94 17.11
N ARG A 74 16.82 -21.89 16.72
CA ARG A 74 16.99 -21.16 15.44
C ARG A 74 17.54 -19.79 15.72
N TYR A 75 18.28 -19.21 14.80
CA TYR A 75 18.85 -17.88 14.98
C TYR A 75 18.62 -17.03 13.73
N VAL A 76 18.73 -15.72 13.90
CA VAL A 76 18.79 -14.75 12.80
C VAL A 76 20.14 -14.06 12.84
N TRP A 77 20.67 -13.68 11.67
CA TRP A 77 21.90 -12.88 11.58
C TRP A 77 21.56 -11.40 11.68
N LEU A 78 22.09 -10.74 12.70
CA LEU A 78 21.79 -9.34 13.01
C LEU A 78 23.05 -8.51 13.20
N ASN A 79 22.97 -7.26 12.77
CA ASN A 79 23.81 -6.16 13.24
C ASN A 79 22.94 -5.21 14.08
N PHE A 80 23.02 -5.36 15.41
CA PHE A 80 22.19 -4.60 16.36
C PHE A 80 22.41 -3.08 16.35
N ASP A 81 23.49 -2.59 15.72
CA ASP A 81 23.75 -1.15 15.67
C ASP A 81 22.95 -0.46 14.55
N ILE A 82 22.57 -1.20 13.50
CA ILE A 82 21.96 -0.63 12.30
C ILE A 82 20.64 -1.30 11.87
N ASP A 83 20.45 -2.59 12.17
CA ASP A 83 19.29 -3.35 11.70
C ASP A 83 18.03 -2.92 12.45
N LEU A 84 16.94 -2.70 11.70
CA LEU A 84 15.59 -2.51 12.23
C LEU A 84 14.92 -3.88 12.40
N ILE A 85 14.64 -4.28 13.64
CA ILE A 85 14.10 -5.60 13.94
C ILE A 85 12.57 -5.54 13.90
N SER A 86 11.98 -6.16 12.86
CA SER A 86 10.53 -6.21 12.65
C SER A 86 9.93 -7.49 13.21
N ILE A 87 9.07 -7.38 14.22
CA ILE A 87 8.37 -8.52 14.81
C ILE A 87 6.97 -8.75 14.23
N GLY A 88 6.52 -7.90 13.30
CA GLY A 88 5.18 -7.95 12.71
C GLY A 88 4.08 -7.96 13.79
N LYS A 89 3.12 -8.89 13.65
CA LYS A 89 2.03 -9.12 14.63
C LYS A 89 2.43 -10.02 15.82
N SER A 90 3.69 -10.46 15.94
CA SER A 90 4.11 -11.30 17.07
C SER A 90 4.07 -10.53 18.39
N ALA A 91 3.64 -11.20 19.47
CA ALA A 91 3.42 -10.55 20.76
C ALA A 91 4.73 -10.18 21.48
N PHE A 92 4.76 -9.05 22.19
CA PHE A 92 5.94 -8.56 22.93
C PHE A 92 6.44 -9.53 24.00
N SER A 93 5.54 -10.19 24.73
CA SER A 93 5.87 -11.26 25.68
C SER A 93 6.72 -12.39 25.09
N ARG A 94 6.72 -12.57 23.76
CA ARG A 94 7.59 -13.56 23.10
C ARG A 94 9.03 -13.12 22.99
N PHE A 95 9.31 -11.83 23.14
CA PHE A 95 10.63 -11.22 23.01
C PHE A 95 11.19 -10.72 24.33
N GLU A 96 10.49 -10.91 25.45
CA GLU A 96 10.89 -10.37 26.77
C GLU A 96 12.37 -10.66 27.12
N THR A 97 12.84 -11.88 26.84
CA THR A 97 14.22 -12.30 27.13
C THR A 97 15.28 -11.59 26.29
N VAL A 98 14.90 -11.05 25.13
CA VAL A 98 15.81 -10.43 24.16
C VAL A 98 15.52 -8.96 23.93
N ALA A 99 14.41 -8.44 24.46
CA ALA A 99 13.97 -7.06 24.30
C ALA A 99 15.05 -6.03 24.65
N PRO A 100 15.89 -6.22 25.69
CA PRO A 100 17.01 -5.31 25.97
C PRO A 100 18.10 -5.28 24.88
N LEU A 101 18.18 -6.27 23.99
CA LEU A 101 19.15 -6.28 22.89
C LEU A 101 18.66 -5.49 21.68
N ILE A 102 17.36 -5.23 21.59
CA ILE A 102 16.74 -4.58 20.43
C ILE A 102 16.82 -3.07 20.61
N THR A 103 17.56 -2.42 19.72
CA THR A 103 17.80 -0.97 19.72
C THR A 103 16.92 -0.23 18.71
N ARG A 104 16.45 -0.92 17.67
CA ARG A 104 15.55 -0.39 16.63
C ARG A 104 14.44 -1.42 16.44
N LEU A 105 13.24 -1.12 16.91
CA LEU A 105 12.11 -2.04 16.92
C LEU A 105 11.07 -1.63 15.88
N LYS A 106 10.48 -2.61 15.19
CA LYS A 106 9.31 -2.42 14.34
C LYS A 106 8.24 -3.47 14.64
N PHE A 107 6.99 -3.05 14.72
CA PHE A 107 5.86 -3.96 14.95
C PHE A 107 4.59 -3.46 14.29
N GLN A 108 3.62 -4.37 14.09
CA GLN A 108 2.31 -4.06 13.52
C GLN A 108 1.22 -4.34 14.54
N ARG A 109 0.34 -3.38 14.79
CA ARG A 109 -0.83 -3.56 15.67
C ARG A 109 -2.05 -2.89 15.07
N GLU A 110 -3.20 -3.51 15.31
CA GLU A 110 -4.50 -2.93 14.98
C GLU A 110 -4.93 -2.05 16.16
N ASN A 111 -5.26 -0.77 15.89
CA ASN A 111 -5.64 0.15 16.96
C ASN A 111 -6.91 -0.28 17.70
N SER A 112 -7.78 -1.08 17.07
CA SER A 112 -9.00 -1.62 17.69
C SER A 112 -8.78 -2.84 18.58
N ASN A 113 -7.54 -3.28 18.79
CA ASN A 113 -7.27 -4.45 19.60
C ASN A 113 -7.21 -4.08 21.10
N GLU A 114 -8.30 -4.35 21.81
CA GLU A 114 -8.45 -4.13 23.27
C GLU A 114 -7.33 -4.79 24.10
N TYR A 115 -6.84 -5.96 23.67
CA TYR A 115 -5.77 -6.65 24.38
C TYR A 115 -4.43 -5.89 24.25
N TRP A 116 -4.15 -5.37 23.05
CA TRP A 116 -3.00 -4.51 22.83
C TRP A 116 -3.07 -3.27 23.73
N TYR A 117 -4.19 -2.55 23.66
CA TYR A 117 -4.37 -1.29 24.37
C TYR A 117 -4.20 -1.45 25.89
N HIS A 118 -4.94 -2.38 26.50
CA HIS A 118 -4.98 -2.52 27.95
C HIS A 118 -3.78 -3.25 28.56
N TRP A 119 -3.15 -4.16 27.82
CA TRP A 119 -2.19 -5.11 28.40
C TRP A 119 -0.84 -5.10 27.69
N GLU A 120 -0.82 -5.43 26.39
CA GLU A 120 0.45 -5.66 25.68
C GLU A 120 1.26 -4.37 25.50
N SER A 121 0.60 -3.22 25.30
CA SER A 121 1.24 -1.92 25.13
C SER A 121 2.24 -1.59 26.26
N ARG A 122 1.94 -2.03 27.49
CA ARG A 122 2.81 -1.84 28.67
C ARG A 122 4.11 -2.63 28.57
N GLU A 123 4.12 -3.74 27.84
CA GLU A 123 5.30 -4.58 27.63
C GLU A 123 6.34 -3.90 26.71
N ILE A 124 6.00 -2.79 26.03
CA ILE A 124 6.98 -1.99 25.29
C ILE A 124 8.11 -1.50 26.19
N SER A 125 7.83 -1.35 27.50
CA SER A 125 8.83 -0.97 28.50
C SER A 125 9.95 -2.00 28.68
N ASN A 126 9.79 -3.24 28.19
CA ASN A 126 10.85 -4.26 28.20
C ASN A 126 11.95 -3.96 27.17
N PHE A 127 11.66 -3.17 26.15
CA PHE A 127 12.61 -2.76 25.10
C PHE A 127 13.42 -1.54 25.55
N VAL A 128 14.07 -1.66 26.72
CA VAL A 128 14.72 -0.56 27.44
C VAL A 128 15.83 0.17 26.67
N ASN A 129 16.40 -0.48 25.65
CA ASN A 129 17.46 0.09 24.81
C ASN A 129 16.96 0.52 23.42
N ALA A 130 15.66 0.45 23.16
CA ALA A 130 15.08 0.92 21.91
C ALA A 130 15.25 2.44 21.79
N LYS A 131 15.97 2.86 20.75
CA LYS A 131 16.21 4.26 20.36
C LYS A 131 15.28 4.70 19.25
N GLU A 132 14.73 3.75 18.52
CA GLU A 132 13.84 3.97 17.38
C GLU A 132 12.76 2.89 17.40
N VAL A 133 11.50 3.30 17.27
CA VAL A 133 10.34 2.42 17.28
C VAL A 133 9.43 2.78 16.10
N HIS A 134 9.18 1.80 15.23
CA HIS A 134 8.28 1.93 14.08
C HIS A 134 7.00 1.13 14.37
N ILE A 135 5.86 1.80 14.31
CA ILE A 135 4.55 1.17 14.52
C ILE A 135 3.79 1.21 13.20
N ASN A 136 3.44 0.04 12.66
CA ASN A 136 2.53 -0.05 11.53
C ASN A 136 1.09 -0.18 12.05
N ILE A 137 0.23 0.77 11.66
CA ILE A 137 -1.19 0.82 12.05
C ILE A 137 -2.03 0.75 10.77
N ASP A 138 -2.85 -0.28 10.63
CA ASP A 138 -3.57 -0.57 9.38
C ASP A 138 -4.63 0.50 9.03
N LYS A 139 -5.19 1.21 10.03
CA LYS A 139 -6.11 2.35 9.85
C LYS A 139 -5.99 3.36 11.00
N ALA A 140 -5.66 4.62 10.68
CA ALA A 140 -5.66 5.71 11.65
C ALA A 140 -7.08 6.33 11.74
N LYS A 141 -7.74 6.19 12.90
CA LYS A 141 -9.04 6.85 13.17
C LYS A 141 -8.89 8.30 13.67
N LEU A 142 -7.73 8.59 14.25
CA LEU A 142 -7.29 9.87 14.77
C LEU A 142 -5.77 9.92 14.66
N TRP A 143 -5.19 11.11 14.68
CA TRP A 143 -3.73 11.28 14.74
C TRP A 143 -3.39 12.49 15.58
N GLY A 144 -2.22 12.47 16.20
CA GLY A 144 -1.85 13.49 17.16
C GLY A 144 -0.38 13.50 17.49
N VAL A 145 -0.02 14.51 18.28
CA VAL A 145 1.31 14.70 18.87
C VAL A 145 1.13 14.74 20.38
N TYR A 146 2.00 14.08 21.12
CA TYR A 146 1.93 14.07 22.57
C TYR A 146 3.33 14.22 23.17
N GLY A 147 3.38 14.79 24.37
CA GLY A 147 4.55 14.85 25.24
C GLY A 147 4.17 14.43 26.66
N ASP A 148 5.11 14.63 27.59
CA ASP A 148 4.97 14.13 28.96
C ASP A 148 3.73 14.67 29.71
N ASP A 149 3.32 15.91 29.41
CA ASP A 149 2.22 16.60 30.11
C ASP A 149 0.97 16.85 29.25
N VAL A 150 1.11 16.91 27.92
CA VAL A 150 0.04 17.35 27.00
C VAL A 150 0.12 16.56 25.70
N GLY A 151 -1.05 16.20 25.16
CA GLY A 151 -1.19 15.79 23.77
C GLY A 151 -2.27 16.56 23.03
N CYS A 152 -2.19 16.53 21.71
CA CYS A 152 -3.13 17.16 20.80
C CYS A 152 -3.42 16.20 19.65
N TRP A 153 -4.70 16.01 19.32
CA TRP A 153 -5.14 15.08 18.28
C TRP A 153 -6.15 15.76 17.35
N PHE A 154 -6.15 15.32 16.10
CA PHE A 154 -7.25 15.51 15.16
C PHE A 154 -8.15 14.28 15.15
N ILE A 155 -9.45 14.54 15.28
CA ILE A 155 -10.53 13.56 15.13
C ILE A 155 -11.31 13.94 13.87
N GLN A 156 -11.54 12.98 12.98
CA GLN A 156 -12.34 13.15 11.79
C GLN A 156 -13.54 12.20 11.84
N PRO A 157 -14.70 12.64 12.36
CA PRO A 157 -15.88 11.79 12.45
C PRO A 157 -16.53 11.50 11.08
N SER A 158 -16.11 12.24 10.05
CA SER A 158 -16.50 12.00 8.67
C SER A 158 -15.36 12.36 7.74
N GLN A 159 -15.26 11.63 6.62
CA GLN A 159 -14.32 11.90 5.55
C GLN A 159 -14.97 12.58 4.34
N GLU A 160 -16.23 13.05 4.46
CA GLU A 160 -17.00 13.62 3.35
C GLU A 160 -16.32 14.82 2.68
N TYR A 161 -15.44 15.50 3.39
CA TYR A 161 -14.68 16.68 2.93
C TYR A 161 -13.24 16.37 2.53
N VAL A 162 -12.79 15.12 2.67
CA VAL A 162 -11.47 14.66 2.22
C VAL A 162 -11.56 14.36 0.73
N ASN A 163 -10.66 14.91 -0.08
CA ASN A 163 -10.69 14.68 -1.53
C ASN A 163 -10.21 13.27 -1.94
N SER A 164 -10.49 12.89 -3.18
CA SER A 164 -10.05 11.63 -3.82
C SER A 164 -10.82 10.36 -3.39
N ASP A 165 -10.24 9.18 -3.51
CA ASP A 165 -10.85 7.88 -3.17
C ASP A 165 -10.43 7.34 -1.78
N GLN A 166 -10.79 6.10 -1.47
CA GLN A 166 -10.59 5.45 -0.17
C GLN A 166 -9.12 5.22 0.17
N LEU A 167 -8.23 5.28 -0.84
CA LEU A 167 -6.80 5.12 -0.64
C LEU A 167 -6.11 6.43 -0.28
N LYS A 168 -6.80 7.59 -0.32
CA LYS A 168 -6.21 8.91 -0.10
C LYS A 168 -5.32 8.95 1.14
N GLN A 169 -4.05 9.31 0.93
CA GLN A 169 -3.10 9.60 1.99
C GLN A 169 -2.73 11.09 2.03
N GLU A 170 -2.31 11.53 3.20
CA GLU A 170 -1.85 12.89 3.44
C GLU A 170 -0.83 12.99 4.58
N ARG A 171 -0.15 14.14 4.66
CA ARG A 171 0.73 14.46 5.78
C ARG A 171 -0.09 14.79 7.02
N MET A 172 -0.04 13.91 8.01
CA MET A 172 -0.80 14.02 9.25
C MET A 172 0.02 14.62 10.42
N VAL A 173 1.29 14.23 10.53
CA VAL A 173 2.24 14.72 11.53
C VAL A 173 3.60 14.92 10.87
N HIS A 174 4.34 15.95 11.27
CA HIS A 174 5.70 16.20 10.81
C HIS A 174 6.55 16.76 11.95
N MET A 175 7.78 16.27 12.09
CA MET A 175 8.77 16.84 13.00
C MET A 175 9.98 17.27 12.19
N GLU A 176 10.38 18.54 12.33
CA GLU A 176 11.59 19.05 11.72
C GLU A 176 12.81 18.53 12.48
N ALA A 177 13.67 17.77 11.81
CA ALA A 177 14.77 17.05 12.45
C ALA A 177 15.82 18.01 13.08
N GLN A 178 15.99 19.21 12.54
CA GLN A 178 17.01 20.15 13.03
C GLN A 178 16.56 20.89 14.29
N THR A 179 15.29 21.26 14.38
CA THR A 179 14.77 22.09 15.47
C THR A 179 13.95 21.29 16.48
N GLY A 180 13.46 20.12 16.09
CA GLY A 180 12.47 19.35 16.86
C GLY A 180 11.06 19.94 16.78
N ASP A 181 10.84 20.98 15.96
CA ASP A 181 9.53 21.60 15.81
C ASP A 181 8.55 20.58 15.23
N THR A 182 7.45 20.37 15.93
CA THR A 182 6.44 19.39 15.53
C THR A 182 5.19 20.11 15.02
N ALA A 183 4.80 19.77 13.80
CA ALA A 183 3.56 20.21 13.18
C ALA A 183 2.53 19.06 13.21
N LEU A 184 1.39 19.34 13.82
CA LEU A 184 0.17 18.54 13.68
C LEU A 184 -0.67 19.13 12.54
N LEU A 185 -1.01 18.31 11.54
CA LEU A 185 -1.58 18.77 10.27
C LEU A 185 -2.96 18.14 10.04
N ASN A 186 -3.91 18.91 9.49
CA ASN A 186 -5.21 18.40 9.02
C ASN A 186 -5.41 18.74 7.55
N MET A 187 -4.89 17.87 6.69
CA MET A 187 -4.83 18.10 5.25
C MET A 187 -6.10 17.59 4.55
N LEU A 188 -7.12 18.43 4.44
CA LEU A 188 -8.43 18.01 3.93
C LEU A 188 -8.55 17.97 2.40
N GLY A 189 -7.88 18.91 1.72
CA GLY A 189 -7.87 19.01 0.26
C GLY A 189 -6.44 19.04 -0.28
N GLY A 190 -5.57 18.24 0.31
CA GLY A 190 -4.15 18.24 -0.02
C GLY A 190 -3.87 17.64 -1.40
N GLY A 191 -2.83 18.17 -2.05
CA GLY A 191 -2.41 17.74 -3.38
C GLY A 191 -1.40 16.60 -3.42
N HIS A 192 -1.04 16.00 -2.27
CA HIS A 192 -0.11 14.87 -2.31
C HIS A 192 -0.82 13.65 -2.89
N TYR A 193 -0.09 12.85 -3.67
CA TYR A 193 -0.63 11.65 -4.31
C TYR A 193 -1.79 11.94 -5.28
N GLN A 194 -1.87 13.15 -5.85
CA GLN A 194 -2.98 13.63 -6.67
C GLN A 194 -2.51 14.47 -7.86
N ILE A 195 -3.39 14.63 -8.85
CA ILE A 195 -3.20 15.49 -10.02
C ILE A 195 -4.26 16.59 -10.02
N GLY A 196 -3.89 17.80 -10.45
CA GLY A 196 -4.86 18.84 -10.79
C GLY A 196 -5.78 19.29 -9.65
N VAL A 197 -5.35 19.18 -8.39
CA VAL A 197 -6.19 19.51 -7.23
C VAL A 197 -6.55 20.99 -7.21
N ASP A 198 -7.86 21.27 -7.29
CA ASP A 198 -8.41 22.60 -7.01
C ASP A 198 -8.29 22.91 -5.51
N ARG A 199 -7.64 24.02 -5.19
CA ARG A 199 -7.40 24.47 -3.81
C ARG A 199 -8.29 25.65 -3.43
N THR A 200 -9.29 25.97 -4.25
CA THR A 200 -10.30 26.96 -3.91
C THR A 200 -11.29 26.33 -2.93
N PHE A 201 -11.32 26.88 -1.72
CA PHE A 201 -12.31 26.48 -0.72
C PHE A 201 -13.32 27.62 -0.58
N ASP A 202 -14.60 27.28 -0.67
CA ASP A 202 -15.67 28.22 -0.33
C ASP A 202 -15.56 28.66 1.13
N LYS A 203 -15.83 29.94 1.39
CA LYS A 203 -15.79 30.53 2.74
C LYS A 203 -16.81 29.82 3.65
N GLY A 204 -16.41 29.45 4.87
CA GLY A 204 -17.34 29.02 5.94
C GLY A 204 -17.08 27.67 6.59
N ARG A 205 -15.95 27.00 6.34
CA ARG A 205 -15.61 25.70 6.97
C ARG A 205 -14.79 25.90 8.26
N MET A 206 -15.09 25.15 9.33
CA MET A 206 -14.43 25.27 10.65
C MET A 206 -14.18 23.90 11.30
N TRP A 207 -13.11 23.76 12.09
CA TRP A 207 -12.69 22.51 12.78
C TRP A 207 -12.14 22.83 14.19
N GLY A 208 -12.41 21.96 15.18
CA GLY A 208 -12.09 22.23 16.59
C GLY A 208 -11.83 20.99 17.47
N PRO A 209 -11.42 21.16 18.75
CA PRO A 209 -10.56 20.19 19.47
C PRO A 209 -11.08 19.58 20.82
N LEU A 210 -10.40 18.47 21.22
CA LEU A 210 -9.96 17.90 22.54
C LEU A 210 -10.92 17.46 23.69
N ASP A 211 -10.86 16.15 24.06
CA ASP A 211 -10.41 15.48 25.32
C ASP A 211 -10.24 13.95 25.01
N ASP A 212 -9.96 13.02 25.96
CA ASP A 212 -9.46 11.63 25.73
C ASP A 212 -9.80 11.05 24.35
N ALA A 213 -8.79 10.98 23.47
CA ALA A 213 -9.01 11.07 22.04
C ALA A 213 -9.86 9.91 21.47
N GLU A 214 -9.85 8.74 22.11
CA GLU A 214 -10.66 7.59 21.68
C GLU A 214 -12.09 7.64 22.21
N GLU A 215 -12.30 7.93 23.50
CA GLU A 215 -13.64 8.16 24.06
C GLU A 215 -14.30 9.34 23.32
N ARG A 216 -13.54 10.41 23.12
CA ARG A 216 -13.98 11.57 22.36
C ARG A 216 -14.29 11.22 20.91
N LEU A 217 -13.51 10.36 20.26
CA LEU A 217 -13.82 9.91 18.90
C LEU A 217 -15.21 9.26 18.83
N GLU A 218 -15.59 8.43 19.81
CA GLU A 218 -16.93 7.82 19.84
C GLU A 218 -18.03 8.86 20.04
N GLU A 219 -17.81 9.84 20.92
CA GLU A 219 -18.72 10.97 21.10
C GLU A 219 -18.89 11.78 19.81
N GLU A 220 -17.77 12.11 19.14
CA GLU A 220 -17.77 12.91 17.91
C GLU A 220 -18.39 12.16 16.73
N ASN A 221 -18.17 10.84 16.62
CA ASN A 221 -18.84 9.99 15.64
C ASN A 221 -20.36 9.96 15.87
N SER A 222 -20.79 9.84 17.12
CA SER A 222 -22.21 9.79 17.48
C SER A 222 -22.91 11.15 17.33
N ALA A 223 -22.15 12.23 17.47
CA ALA A 223 -22.63 13.59 17.30
C ALA A 223 -22.63 14.06 15.84
N TRP A 224 -22.05 13.29 14.91
CA TRP A 224 -22.03 13.63 13.49
C TRP A 224 -23.32 13.21 12.77
N PRO A 225 -23.87 14.05 11.88
CA PRO A 225 -23.48 15.43 11.58
C PRO A 225 -23.83 16.38 12.73
N TYR A 226 -22.95 17.33 13.02
CA TYR A 226 -23.13 18.23 14.16
C TYR A 226 -24.36 19.14 14.00
N ALA A 227 -25.01 19.51 15.08
CA ALA A 227 -26.07 20.53 15.04
C ALA A 227 -25.55 21.93 14.61
N PHE A 228 -24.24 22.13 14.64
CA PHE A 228 -23.56 23.33 14.19
C PHE A 228 -22.53 22.99 13.08
N PRO A 229 -22.40 23.76 11.99
CA PRO A 229 -23.12 25.00 11.68
C PRO A 229 -24.62 24.79 11.51
N ASN A 230 -25.42 25.71 12.04
CA ASN A 230 -26.87 25.65 11.87
C ASN A 230 -27.25 26.01 10.42
N ALA A 231 -28.51 25.79 10.05
CA ALA A 231 -28.99 26.03 8.68
C ALA A 231 -28.79 27.48 8.20
N ASP A 232 -28.69 28.45 9.12
CA ASP A 232 -28.41 29.85 8.79
C ASP A 232 -26.98 30.08 8.27
N ILE A 233 -26.04 29.17 8.58
CA ILE A 233 -24.64 29.21 8.13
C ILE A 233 -24.43 28.33 6.91
N SER A 234 -25.08 27.15 6.87
CA SER A 234 -25.05 26.25 5.71
C SER A 234 -26.30 25.37 5.71
N ALA A 235 -27.34 25.82 4.99
CA ALA A 235 -28.59 25.08 4.88
C ALA A 235 -28.37 23.66 4.30
N GLU A 236 -27.46 23.55 3.34
CA GLU A 236 -27.07 22.29 2.70
C GLU A 236 -26.28 21.34 3.62
N TYR A 237 -25.68 21.85 4.71
CA TYR A 237 -25.02 20.99 5.69
C TYR A 237 -26.02 20.17 6.50
N GLN A 238 -27.19 20.74 6.80
CA GLN A 238 -28.21 20.09 7.63
C GLN A 238 -29.22 19.29 6.81
N SER A 239 -29.41 19.62 5.53
CA SER A 239 -30.28 18.83 4.64
C SER A 239 -29.56 17.56 4.18
N ARG A 240 -30.00 16.41 4.70
CA ARG A 240 -29.34 15.10 4.49
C ARG A 240 -30.37 13.97 4.36
N ALA A 241 -29.98 12.95 3.61
CA ALA A 241 -30.56 11.62 3.74
C ALA A 241 -29.92 10.89 4.93
N GLY A 242 -30.73 10.25 5.77
CA GLY A 242 -30.23 9.47 6.91
C GLY A 242 -29.35 8.30 6.46
N SER A 243 -29.79 7.58 5.43
CA SER A 243 -28.99 6.61 4.71
C SER A 243 -29.32 6.55 3.21
N VAL A 244 -28.32 6.21 2.41
CA VAL A 244 -28.45 5.92 0.97
C VAL A 244 -27.90 4.52 0.74
N THR A 245 -28.75 3.63 0.24
CA THR A 245 -28.43 2.22 0.01
C THR A 245 -28.60 1.85 -1.46
N GLY A 246 -27.98 0.75 -1.84
CA GLY A 246 -28.20 0.14 -3.15
C GLY A 246 -27.44 -1.17 -3.26
N LEU A 247 -27.65 -1.84 -4.39
CA LEU A 247 -27.04 -3.12 -4.70
C LEU A 247 -26.31 -3.01 -6.04
N ILE A 248 -25.02 -3.33 -6.07
CA ILE A 248 -24.27 -3.49 -7.32
C ILE A 248 -24.10 -4.99 -7.55
N LYS A 249 -24.79 -5.51 -8.55
CA LYS A 249 -24.60 -6.88 -9.01
C LYS A 249 -23.47 -6.92 -10.02
N THR A 250 -22.40 -7.57 -9.63
CA THR A 250 -21.33 -8.01 -10.51
C THR A 250 -21.44 -9.53 -10.69
N PRO A 251 -20.66 -10.12 -11.61
CA PRO A 251 -20.49 -11.57 -11.63
C PRO A 251 -19.97 -12.13 -10.29
N ASP A 252 -19.20 -11.36 -9.50
CA ASP A 252 -18.77 -11.69 -8.13
C ASP A 252 -18.56 -10.41 -7.23
N ASP A 253 -18.89 -10.46 -5.94
CA ASP A 253 -19.64 -9.38 -5.25
C ASP A 253 -18.88 -8.36 -4.34
N ARG A 254 -17.60 -8.00 -4.58
CA ARG A 254 -16.89 -6.97 -3.75
C ARG A 254 -16.37 -5.77 -4.55
N VAL A 255 -16.96 -4.60 -4.34
CA VAL A 255 -16.59 -3.36 -5.04
C VAL A 255 -16.46 -2.19 -4.08
N VAL A 256 -15.56 -1.27 -4.37
CA VAL A 256 -15.51 0.04 -3.71
C VAL A 256 -16.45 0.96 -4.45
N THR A 257 -17.27 1.71 -3.72
CA THR A 257 -18.16 2.73 -4.28
C THR A 257 -17.76 4.13 -3.84
N GLN A 258 -17.87 5.09 -4.76
CA GLN A 258 -17.63 6.51 -4.49
C GLN A 258 -18.75 7.37 -5.04
N SER A 259 -19.20 8.34 -4.23
CA SER A 259 -20.21 9.33 -4.61
C SER A 259 -19.64 10.75 -4.55
N TYR A 260 -19.82 11.58 -5.58
CA TYR A 260 -19.28 12.96 -5.65
C TYR A 260 -20.30 14.04 -6.01
N CYS A 261 -20.38 15.08 -5.15
CA CYS A 261 -21.04 16.39 -5.38
C CYS A 261 -20.35 17.50 -4.55
N GLY A 262 -19.03 17.70 -4.76
CA GLY A 262 -18.22 18.57 -3.89
C GLY A 262 -17.94 18.01 -2.47
N TYR A 263 -18.55 16.86 -2.14
CA TYR A 263 -18.27 15.98 -1.02
C TYR A 263 -18.10 14.54 -1.52
N TYR A 264 -17.30 13.75 -0.80
CA TYR A 264 -16.91 12.39 -1.18
C TYR A 264 -17.46 11.37 -0.18
N TYR A 265 -18.38 10.51 -0.61
CA TYR A 265 -18.80 9.36 0.20
C TYR A 265 -18.20 8.09 -0.38
N ARG A 266 -17.68 7.21 0.49
CA ARG A 266 -16.95 6.01 0.09
C ARG A 266 -17.32 4.86 0.99
N THR A 267 -17.50 3.68 0.41
CA THR A 267 -17.69 2.45 1.18
C THR A 267 -17.27 1.24 0.35
N THR A 268 -17.13 0.11 0.99
CA THR A 268 -16.96 -1.19 0.32
C THR A 268 -18.26 -1.94 0.43
N THR A 269 -18.70 -2.59 -0.65
CA THR A 269 -19.90 -3.43 -0.58
C THR A 269 -19.69 -4.61 0.36
N ASP A 270 -20.79 -5.11 0.91
CA ASP A 270 -20.79 -6.42 1.53
C ASP A 270 -20.61 -7.55 0.50
N GLU A 271 -20.59 -8.79 0.96
CA GLU A 271 -20.41 -9.98 0.12
C GLU A 271 -21.56 -10.25 -0.87
N ASN A 272 -22.64 -9.46 -0.83
CA ASN A 272 -23.75 -9.53 -1.77
C ASN A 272 -23.79 -8.32 -2.71
N GLY A 273 -22.76 -7.44 -2.68
CA GLY A 273 -22.73 -6.22 -3.47
C GLY A 273 -23.55 -5.07 -2.90
N LYS A 274 -24.05 -5.16 -1.65
CA LYS A 274 -24.83 -4.10 -1.03
C LYS A 274 -23.90 -3.02 -0.47
N PHE A 275 -24.19 -1.76 -0.77
CA PHE A 275 -23.51 -0.61 -0.17
C PHE A 275 -24.45 0.22 0.70
N THR A 276 -23.89 0.98 1.63
CA THR A 276 -24.61 1.93 2.47
C THR A 276 -23.73 3.15 2.72
N PHE A 277 -24.30 4.32 2.52
CA PHE A 277 -23.73 5.60 2.90
C PHE A 277 -24.64 6.26 3.94
N ASP A 278 -24.08 6.65 5.08
CA ASP A 278 -24.84 7.29 6.15
C ASP A 278 -24.72 8.81 6.06
N ASN A 279 -25.78 9.51 6.50
CA ASN A 279 -25.81 10.97 6.64
C ASN A 279 -25.40 11.71 5.35
N VAL A 280 -25.91 11.31 4.19
CA VAL A 280 -25.52 11.86 2.89
C VAL A 280 -26.21 13.21 2.66
N ARG A 281 -25.46 14.28 2.40
CA ARG A 281 -26.01 15.60 2.05
C ARG A 281 -26.91 15.52 0.82
N THR A 282 -27.99 16.30 0.81
CA THR A 282 -28.80 16.48 -0.40
C THR A 282 -27.98 17.07 -1.53
N GLY A 283 -28.22 16.63 -2.75
CA GLY A 283 -27.47 17.07 -3.92
C GLY A 283 -27.55 16.06 -5.06
N GLU A 284 -26.86 16.36 -6.15
CA GLU A 284 -26.79 15.51 -7.33
C GLU A 284 -25.42 14.85 -7.41
N TYR A 285 -25.39 13.52 -7.39
CA TYR A 285 -24.17 12.74 -7.26
C TYR A 285 -23.94 11.82 -8.46
N GLY A 286 -22.66 11.53 -8.72
CA GLY A 286 -22.26 10.38 -9.51
C GLY A 286 -21.78 9.24 -8.62
N LEU A 287 -22.27 8.02 -8.85
CA LEU A 287 -21.82 6.78 -8.21
C LEU A 287 -20.84 6.04 -9.12
N PHE A 288 -19.63 5.80 -8.60
CA PHE A 288 -18.58 5.04 -9.27
C PHE A 288 -18.34 3.76 -8.50
N ALA A 289 -18.04 2.65 -9.18
CA ALA A 289 -17.54 1.45 -8.52
C ALA A 289 -16.43 0.73 -9.29
N TRP A 290 -15.56 0.06 -8.56
CA TRP A 290 -14.42 -0.72 -9.08
C TRP A 290 -14.10 -1.88 -8.14
N PRO A 291 -13.29 -2.87 -8.54
CA PRO A 291 -12.99 -4.02 -7.69
C PRO A 291 -12.28 -3.55 -6.40
N GLY A 292 -12.68 -4.10 -5.26
CA GLY A 292 -12.00 -3.86 -3.99
C GLY A 292 -10.81 -4.80 -3.76
N GLU A 293 -10.08 -4.58 -2.67
CA GLU A 293 -8.92 -5.38 -2.28
C GLU A 293 -9.22 -6.89 -2.30
N GLY A 294 -8.45 -7.64 -3.09
CA GLY A 294 -8.61 -9.09 -3.25
C GLY A 294 -9.99 -9.53 -3.76
N SER A 295 -10.69 -8.67 -4.48
CA SER A 295 -12.03 -8.96 -4.97
C SER A 295 -12.04 -10.07 -6.04
N PRO A 296 -13.01 -11.01 -6.02
CA PRO A 296 -13.11 -12.02 -7.06
C PRO A 296 -13.42 -11.43 -8.45
N VAL A 297 -13.91 -10.19 -8.54
CA VAL A 297 -14.03 -9.42 -9.80
C VAL A 297 -12.81 -8.60 -10.15
N GLY A 298 -11.66 -8.90 -9.55
CA GLY A 298 -10.38 -8.25 -9.82
C GLY A 298 -9.88 -8.36 -11.25
N ASP A 299 -10.64 -8.94 -12.19
CA ASP A 299 -10.30 -8.95 -13.62
C ASP A 299 -11.23 -8.07 -14.49
N ILE A 300 -12.25 -7.43 -13.90
CA ILE A 300 -13.15 -6.54 -14.65
C ILE A 300 -12.44 -5.21 -14.90
N THR A 301 -12.02 -5.00 -16.15
CA THR A 301 -11.21 -3.83 -16.56
C THR A 301 -12.02 -2.57 -16.86
N THR A 302 -13.31 -2.55 -16.53
CA THR A 302 -14.14 -1.35 -16.57
C THR A 302 -14.32 -0.79 -15.16
N ASN A 303 -14.97 0.37 -15.05
CA ASN A 303 -15.53 0.83 -13.79
C ASN A 303 -17.05 0.93 -13.99
N PHE A 304 -17.83 0.65 -12.96
CA PHE A 304 -19.23 1.05 -12.92
C PHE A 304 -19.31 2.57 -12.77
N THR A 305 -20.21 3.22 -13.50
CA THR A 305 -20.45 4.66 -13.39
C THR A 305 -21.92 4.95 -13.65
N GLN A 306 -22.56 5.61 -12.70
CA GLN A 306 -23.93 6.12 -12.79
C GLN A 306 -23.92 7.59 -12.40
N PHE A 307 -24.46 8.45 -13.24
CA PHE A 307 -24.60 9.88 -12.96
C PHE A 307 -26.04 10.23 -12.58
N ASP A 308 -26.25 11.51 -12.26
CA ASP A 308 -27.56 12.13 -12.07
C ASP A 308 -28.38 11.48 -10.94
N ILE A 309 -27.71 11.07 -9.86
CA ILE A 309 -28.36 10.51 -8.66
C ILE A 309 -28.77 11.66 -7.75
N GLU A 310 -30.06 11.96 -7.72
CA GLU A 310 -30.64 12.98 -6.84
C GLU A 310 -30.84 12.42 -5.42
N ILE A 311 -30.14 13.02 -4.45
CA ILE A 311 -30.30 12.76 -3.01
C ILE A 311 -31.13 13.90 -2.41
N THR A 312 -32.26 13.52 -1.80
CA THR A 312 -33.20 14.44 -1.13
C THR A 312 -33.26 14.16 0.36
N GLU A 313 -33.80 15.10 1.14
CA GLU A 313 -33.91 14.95 2.59
C GLU A 313 -34.94 13.87 2.93
N LYS A 314 -34.47 12.75 3.48
CA LYS A 314 -35.29 11.57 3.80
C LYS A 314 -34.54 10.65 4.76
N ASP A 315 -35.26 9.91 5.60
CA ASP A 315 -34.62 8.94 6.51
C ASP A 315 -33.80 7.88 5.75
N GLU A 316 -34.33 7.39 4.63
CA GLU A 316 -33.71 6.34 3.81
C GLU A 316 -34.03 6.50 2.33
N ILE A 317 -33.00 6.41 1.49
CA ILE A 317 -33.08 6.34 0.03
C ILE A 317 -32.50 4.99 -0.43
N ASP A 318 -33.28 4.25 -1.20
CA ASP A 318 -32.85 3.04 -1.88
C ASP A 318 -32.69 3.35 -3.37
N LEU A 319 -31.46 3.23 -3.86
CA LEU A 319 -31.11 3.42 -5.27
C LEU A 319 -31.46 2.18 -6.13
N GLY A 320 -31.91 1.10 -5.50
CA GLY A 320 -32.26 -0.15 -6.14
C GLY A 320 -31.04 -0.97 -6.52
N THR A 321 -31.17 -1.74 -7.60
CA THR A 321 -30.12 -2.64 -8.10
C THR A 321 -29.54 -2.12 -9.40
N TYR A 322 -28.22 -1.96 -9.43
CA TYR A 322 -27.44 -1.74 -10.62
C TYR A 322 -26.77 -3.05 -11.05
N THR A 323 -26.74 -3.30 -12.36
CA THR A 323 -25.99 -4.42 -12.93
C THR A 323 -24.74 -3.88 -13.58
N TRP A 324 -23.57 -4.39 -13.17
CA TRP A 324 -22.29 -4.08 -13.78
C TRP A 324 -21.84 -5.26 -14.64
N GLU A 325 -22.03 -5.12 -15.95
CA GLU A 325 -21.70 -6.15 -16.93
C GLU A 325 -20.18 -6.28 -17.11
N ALA A 326 -19.68 -7.52 -17.00
CA ALA A 326 -18.30 -7.83 -17.34
C ALA A 326 -18.09 -7.86 -18.86
N GLN A 327 -16.87 -7.57 -19.28
CA GLN A 327 -16.50 -7.66 -20.68
C GLN A 327 -16.52 -9.12 -21.16
N ASN A 328 -17.02 -9.36 -22.36
CA ASN A 328 -16.97 -10.67 -23.01
C ASN A 328 -15.59 -10.92 -23.65
N ARG A 329 -14.55 -11.01 -22.82
CA ARG A 329 -13.16 -11.35 -23.22
C ARG A 329 -12.65 -12.50 -22.36
N THR A 330 -11.94 -13.43 -22.98
CA THR A 330 -11.45 -14.63 -22.30
C THR A 330 -10.11 -14.32 -21.62
N LYS A 331 -10.06 -14.41 -20.28
CA LYS A 331 -8.80 -14.26 -19.56
C LYS A 331 -7.79 -15.33 -19.95
N ILE A 332 -6.60 -14.91 -20.36
CA ILE A 332 -5.45 -15.79 -20.61
C ILE A 332 -4.67 -15.96 -19.29
N TRP A 333 -4.24 -14.85 -18.68
CA TRP A 333 -3.58 -14.83 -17.39
C TRP A 333 -3.65 -13.44 -16.76
N GLN A 334 -3.35 -13.37 -15.47
CA GLN A 334 -3.34 -12.14 -14.68
C GLN A 334 -2.26 -12.23 -13.59
N ILE A 335 -1.64 -11.10 -13.29
CA ILE A 335 -0.72 -10.90 -12.18
C ILE A 335 -1.31 -9.78 -11.31
N ASP A 336 -1.62 -10.11 -10.06
CA ASP A 336 -2.31 -9.25 -9.07
C ASP A 336 -3.76 -8.89 -9.45
N THR A 337 -4.56 -8.55 -8.44
CA THR A 337 -5.96 -8.11 -8.51
C THR A 337 -6.04 -6.66 -9.02
N LEU A 338 -6.98 -6.34 -9.92
CA LEU A 338 -7.24 -4.96 -10.36
C LEU A 338 -7.99 -4.17 -9.28
N ASP A 339 -7.35 -3.91 -8.14
CA ASP A 339 -7.95 -3.25 -6.97
C ASP A 339 -7.34 -1.87 -6.64
N ARG A 340 -6.44 -1.40 -7.52
CA ARG A 340 -5.67 -0.15 -7.42
C ARG A 340 -4.59 -0.17 -6.34
N LEU A 341 -4.31 -1.33 -5.75
CA LEU A 341 -3.24 -1.54 -4.80
C LEU A 341 -2.08 -2.25 -5.46
N SER A 342 -0.92 -2.23 -4.82
CA SER A 342 0.24 -3.01 -5.25
C SER A 342 0.50 -4.21 -4.33
N CYS A 343 -0.47 -4.57 -3.49
CA CYS A 343 -0.26 -5.35 -2.28
C CYS A 343 0.25 -6.77 -2.50
N GLU A 344 -0.06 -7.40 -3.65
CA GLU A 344 0.38 -8.78 -3.91
C GLU A 344 1.78 -8.81 -4.51
N PHE A 345 2.29 -7.69 -5.03
CA PHE A 345 3.67 -7.57 -5.49
C PHE A 345 4.68 -7.49 -4.34
N SER A 346 5.91 -7.95 -4.58
CA SER A 346 7.02 -7.81 -3.64
C SER A 346 7.26 -6.34 -3.28
N GLY A 347 7.25 -6.03 -1.99
CA GLY A 347 7.44 -4.66 -1.46
C GLY A 347 6.19 -3.78 -1.50
N GLY A 348 5.14 -4.20 -2.20
CA GLY A 348 3.88 -3.47 -2.30
C GLY A 348 3.07 -3.56 -1.02
N CYS A 349 2.32 -2.49 -0.71
CA CYS A 349 1.73 -2.27 0.62
C CYS A 349 2.72 -2.46 1.78
N GLY A 350 4.02 -2.35 1.45
CA GLY A 350 5.12 -2.52 2.35
C GLY A 350 5.15 -1.39 3.37
N PRO A 351 5.89 -1.59 4.45
CA PRO A 351 5.94 -0.64 5.53
C PRO A 351 6.53 0.71 5.09
N TYR A 352 6.19 1.78 5.82
CA TYR A 352 6.79 3.08 5.61
C TYR A 352 8.33 3.04 5.75
N GLY A 353 9.00 3.78 4.89
CA GLY A 353 10.45 3.95 4.86
C GLY A 353 10.83 5.06 3.89
N HIS A 354 12.07 5.55 3.98
CA HIS A 354 12.61 6.49 3.01
C HIS A 354 13.20 5.70 1.83
N ALA A 355 13.08 6.25 0.61
CA ALA A 355 13.72 5.74 -0.60
C ALA A 355 13.40 4.27 -0.93
N LEU A 356 12.21 3.78 -0.55
CA LEU A 356 11.77 2.39 -0.81
C LEU A 356 11.83 1.98 -2.30
N THR A 357 11.81 2.95 -3.21
CA THR A 357 11.97 2.71 -4.64
C THR A 357 13.34 2.15 -5.02
N ASP A 358 14.37 2.38 -4.21
CA ASP A 358 15.74 1.90 -4.48
C ASP A 358 15.85 0.38 -4.29
N ASP A 359 14.88 -0.23 -3.61
CA ASP A 359 14.78 -1.69 -3.45
C ASP A 359 14.34 -2.39 -4.74
N ALA A 360 13.97 -1.64 -5.79
CA ALA A 360 13.62 -2.24 -7.07
C ALA A 360 14.79 -3.10 -7.60
N PRO A 361 14.52 -4.29 -8.17
CA PRO A 361 15.54 -5.08 -8.82
C PRO A 361 15.92 -4.48 -10.18
N GLY A 362 17.03 -4.98 -10.76
CA GLY A 362 17.37 -4.77 -12.17
C GLY A 362 16.40 -5.55 -13.06
N ASP A 363 16.88 -6.56 -13.79
CA ASP A 363 16.01 -7.39 -14.63
C ASP A 363 15.18 -8.40 -13.81
N LEU A 364 13.95 -8.66 -14.25
CA LEU A 364 13.07 -9.69 -13.68
C LEU A 364 12.51 -10.60 -14.78
N THR A 365 12.24 -11.84 -14.41
CA THR A 365 11.52 -12.77 -15.27
C THR A 365 10.49 -13.54 -14.45
N LEU A 366 9.23 -13.42 -14.85
CA LEU A 366 8.11 -14.13 -14.28
C LEU A 366 7.57 -15.11 -15.34
N THR A 367 7.28 -16.34 -14.95
CA THR A 367 6.68 -17.33 -15.86
C THR A 367 5.31 -17.75 -15.35
N ILE A 368 4.27 -17.48 -16.15
CA ILE A 368 2.88 -17.80 -15.82
C ILE A 368 2.74 -19.30 -15.55
N GLY A 369 2.15 -19.64 -14.40
CA GLY A 369 1.96 -21.03 -13.95
C GLY A 369 3.18 -21.66 -13.28
N ILE A 370 4.29 -20.91 -13.11
CA ILE A 370 5.50 -21.36 -12.40
C ILE A 370 5.89 -20.39 -11.28
N SER A 371 5.92 -19.10 -11.59
CA SER A 371 6.23 -18.01 -10.65
C SER A 371 4.99 -17.58 -9.88
N GLU A 372 5.20 -17.01 -8.70
CA GLU A 372 4.16 -16.41 -7.88
C GLU A 372 4.10 -14.88 -8.12
N THR A 373 3.02 -14.21 -7.71
CA THR A 373 2.86 -12.75 -7.86
C THR A 373 3.98 -11.99 -7.13
N GLU A 374 4.41 -12.49 -5.97
CA GLU A 374 5.47 -11.92 -5.15
C GLU A 374 6.87 -12.07 -5.78
N ASP A 375 7.02 -12.82 -6.88
CA ASP A 375 8.27 -12.82 -7.66
C ASP A 375 8.41 -11.55 -8.53
N TRP A 376 7.34 -10.75 -8.63
CA TRP A 376 7.32 -9.46 -9.32
C TRP A 376 7.35 -8.32 -8.30
N HIS A 377 8.18 -7.31 -8.53
CA HIS A 377 8.35 -6.21 -7.59
C HIS A 377 7.38 -5.05 -7.88
N TYR A 378 6.90 -4.37 -6.83
CA TYR A 378 5.79 -3.42 -6.93
C TYR A 378 6.09 -2.15 -7.75
N VAL A 379 7.36 -1.82 -7.99
CA VAL A 379 7.78 -0.60 -8.66
C VAL A 379 8.91 -0.82 -9.68
N LEU A 380 8.84 -0.09 -10.80
CA LEU A 380 9.78 -0.11 -11.92
C LEU A 380 10.94 0.91 -11.79
N SER A 381 11.65 0.98 -10.67
CA SER A 381 12.51 2.14 -10.38
C SER A 381 13.93 2.11 -10.97
N ASN A 382 14.33 1.03 -11.63
CA ASN A 382 15.65 0.91 -12.25
C ASN A 382 15.56 0.87 -13.78
N GLU A 383 16.69 1.17 -14.44
CA GLU A 383 16.89 0.72 -15.81
C GLU A 383 16.89 -0.81 -15.84
N SER A 384 15.92 -1.39 -16.54
CA SER A 384 15.68 -2.82 -16.48
C SER A 384 14.88 -3.34 -17.68
N GLU A 385 14.98 -4.65 -17.91
CA GLU A 385 14.04 -5.41 -18.73
C GLU A 385 13.30 -6.43 -17.86
N TRP A 386 11.98 -6.26 -17.74
CA TRP A 386 11.13 -7.17 -16.98
C TRP A 386 10.30 -8.00 -17.96
N THR A 387 10.41 -9.32 -17.89
CA THR A 387 9.81 -10.26 -18.84
C THR A 387 8.75 -11.14 -18.19
N ILE A 388 7.58 -11.24 -18.80
CA ILE A 388 6.53 -12.22 -18.47
C ILE A 388 6.50 -13.27 -19.58
N ASN A 389 6.85 -14.51 -19.24
CA ASN A 389 6.74 -15.66 -20.14
C ASN A 389 5.44 -16.42 -19.92
N PHE A 390 4.80 -16.85 -20.99
CA PHE A 390 3.56 -17.64 -20.92
C PHE A 390 3.40 -18.56 -22.12
N GLU A 391 2.61 -19.61 -21.96
CA GLU A 391 2.34 -20.60 -23.01
C GLU A 391 0.89 -20.49 -23.49
N LEU A 392 0.67 -20.68 -24.79
CA LEU A 392 -0.66 -20.85 -25.38
C LEU A 392 -0.82 -22.29 -25.90
N ASP A 393 -1.85 -22.99 -25.43
CA ASP A 393 -2.09 -24.40 -25.77
C ASP A 393 -2.50 -24.62 -27.24
N ALA A 394 -3.19 -23.63 -27.81
CA ALA A 394 -3.73 -23.66 -29.16
C ALA A 394 -3.19 -22.50 -30.00
N GLU A 395 -3.19 -22.69 -31.32
CA GLU A 395 -2.90 -21.59 -32.24
C GLU A 395 -4.02 -20.55 -32.13
N PRO A 396 -3.70 -19.26 -31.96
CA PRO A 396 -4.69 -18.21 -32.07
C PRO A 396 -5.40 -18.27 -33.43
N GLY A 397 -6.68 -17.91 -33.47
CA GLY A 397 -7.40 -17.77 -34.74
C GLY A 397 -6.74 -16.71 -35.64
N GLU A 398 -6.95 -16.80 -36.95
CA GLU A 398 -6.31 -15.91 -37.95
C GLU A 398 -6.56 -14.41 -37.66
N ASP A 399 -7.75 -14.07 -37.16
CA ASP A 399 -8.16 -12.72 -36.79
C ASP A 399 -8.17 -12.48 -35.26
N ALA A 400 -7.60 -13.39 -34.46
CA ALA A 400 -7.61 -13.27 -33.01
C ALA A 400 -6.65 -12.17 -32.55
N SER A 401 -7.18 -11.17 -31.84
CA SER A 401 -6.41 -10.13 -31.15
C SER A 401 -6.51 -10.33 -29.65
N ALA A 402 -5.52 -9.82 -28.91
CA ALA A 402 -5.50 -9.83 -27.46
C ALA A 402 -5.37 -8.41 -26.91
N ARG A 403 -5.71 -8.24 -25.63
CA ARG A 403 -5.63 -6.97 -24.91
C ARG A 403 -4.73 -7.14 -23.70
N LEU A 404 -3.61 -6.43 -23.71
CA LEU A 404 -2.75 -6.31 -22.54
C LEU A 404 -3.20 -5.08 -21.75
N THR A 405 -3.80 -5.33 -20.60
CA THR A 405 -4.08 -4.31 -19.58
C THR A 405 -2.85 -4.16 -18.70
N VAL A 406 -2.38 -2.92 -18.60
CA VAL A 406 -1.34 -2.47 -17.68
C VAL A 406 -1.97 -1.44 -16.75
N SER A 407 -2.23 -1.85 -15.52
CA SER A 407 -2.78 -0.98 -14.50
C SER A 407 -1.68 -0.54 -13.54
N LEU A 408 -1.64 0.75 -13.21
CA LEU A 408 -0.67 1.34 -12.30
C LEU A 408 -1.38 1.94 -11.09
N ALA A 409 -0.93 1.58 -9.88
CA ALA A 409 -1.35 2.21 -8.64
C ALA A 409 -0.76 3.62 -8.48
N ALA A 410 0.34 3.94 -9.17
CA ALA A 410 0.94 5.27 -9.16
C ALA A 410 1.87 5.53 -10.37
N TYR A 411 2.06 6.81 -10.70
CA TYR A 411 3.10 7.25 -11.64
C TYR A 411 3.71 8.61 -11.23
N ALA A 412 5.01 8.62 -10.98
CA ALA A 412 5.75 9.75 -10.45
C ALA A 412 6.65 10.48 -11.47
N ALA A 413 6.36 10.35 -12.78
CA ALA A 413 7.11 10.91 -13.91
C ALA A 413 8.49 10.29 -14.15
N ARG A 414 9.19 10.77 -15.21
CA ARG A 414 10.59 10.44 -15.56
C ARG A 414 10.92 8.95 -15.71
N CYS A 415 9.89 8.13 -15.88
CA CYS A 415 9.95 6.72 -16.19
C CYS A 415 9.29 6.49 -17.55
N TYR A 416 10.04 5.85 -18.43
CA TYR A 416 9.70 5.55 -19.82
C TYR A 416 9.76 4.04 -19.98
N VAL A 417 8.67 3.42 -20.39
CA VAL A 417 8.60 1.96 -20.56
C VAL A 417 8.18 1.64 -21.98
N ASP A 418 9.02 0.89 -22.69
CA ASP A 418 8.64 0.26 -23.96
C ASP A 418 8.01 -1.10 -23.67
N VAL A 419 6.83 -1.35 -24.25
CA VAL A 419 6.08 -2.59 -24.05
C VAL A 419 6.10 -3.39 -25.35
N THR A 420 6.60 -4.62 -25.29
CA THR A 420 6.65 -5.52 -26.45
C THR A 420 5.94 -6.85 -26.16
N ALA A 421 5.33 -7.43 -27.20
CA ALA A 421 4.84 -8.80 -27.22
C ALA A 421 5.59 -9.57 -28.31
N ASN A 422 6.31 -10.63 -27.95
CA ASN A 422 7.17 -11.39 -28.87
C ASN A 422 8.08 -10.48 -29.72
N ASP A 423 8.73 -9.51 -29.07
CA ASP A 423 9.62 -8.50 -29.66
C ASP A 423 8.93 -7.51 -30.63
N VAL A 424 7.59 -7.55 -30.75
CA VAL A 424 6.79 -6.52 -31.44
C VAL A 424 6.39 -5.44 -30.44
N VAL A 425 6.69 -4.18 -30.74
CA VAL A 425 6.26 -3.04 -29.90
C VAL A 425 4.74 -2.91 -29.98
N ILE A 426 4.07 -2.96 -28.84
CA ILE A 426 2.62 -2.82 -28.71
C ILE A 426 2.21 -1.53 -28.01
N GLY A 427 3.13 -0.87 -27.32
CA GLY A 427 2.83 0.38 -26.63
C GLY A 427 3.98 0.94 -25.81
N HIS A 428 3.69 2.06 -25.16
CA HIS A 428 4.63 2.79 -24.33
C HIS A 428 3.94 3.35 -23.09
N ILE A 429 4.65 3.40 -21.96
CA ILE A 429 4.28 4.16 -20.76
C ILE A 429 5.19 5.38 -20.71
N GLN A 430 4.66 6.56 -21.02
CA GLN A 430 5.44 7.79 -21.06
C GLN A 430 4.56 9.03 -20.91
N SER A 431 5.17 10.15 -20.53
CA SER A 431 4.56 11.50 -20.56
C SER A 431 3.26 11.69 -19.77
N MET A 432 3.03 10.89 -18.72
CA MET A 432 1.92 11.12 -17.79
C MET A 432 2.29 12.17 -16.73
N GLU A 433 1.29 12.84 -16.16
CA GLU A 433 1.49 13.77 -15.05
C GLU A 433 1.90 13.02 -13.78
N SER A 434 2.84 13.60 -13.02
CA SER A 434 3.36 13.04 -11.78
C SER A 434 2.34 13.20 -10.66
N ASP A 435 2.00 12.11 -9.98
CA ASP A 435 1.15 12.13 -8.79
C ASP A 435 1.92 12.37 -7.47
N SER A 436 3.25 12.44 -7.53
CA SER A 436 4.15 12.57 -6.39
C SER A 436 4.31 11.37 -5.45
N ALA A 437 3.74 10.21 -5.77
CA ALA A 437 3.67 9.11 -4.82
C ALA A 437 5.02 8.48 -4.47
N LEU A 438 5.79 8.11 -5.50
CA LEU A 438 6.98 7.27 -5.34
C LEU A 438 8.19 8.01 -4.73
N TYR A 439 8.43 9.26 -5.10
CA TYR A 439 9.49 10.06 -4.47
C TYR A 439 9.11 10.56 -3.05
N ARG A 440 7.89 10.25 -2.61
CA ARG A 440 7.47 10.34 -1.20
C ARG A 440 7.42 8.97 -0.53
N SER A 441 8.05 7.97 -1.15
CA SER A 441 8.21 6.61 -0.66
C SER A 441 6.89 5.90 -0.37
N SER A 442 5.85 6.21 -1.14
CA SER A 442 4.60 5.47 -1.03
C SER A 442 4.72 4.10 -1.68
N THR A 443 4.11 3.11 -1.05
CA THR A 443 3.92 1.76 -1.58
C THR A 443 2.50 1.55 -2.12
N VAL A 444 1.61 2.54 -1.98
CA VAL A 444 0.20 2.49 -2.43
C VAL A 444 -0.33 3.90 -2.73
N ALA A 445 -1.64 4.02 -3.02
CA ALA A 445 -2.38 5.28 -2.90
C ALA A 445 -1.93 6.42 -3.83
N GLY A 446 -1.18 6.12 -4.89
CA GLY A 446 -0.98 7.06 -5.99
C GLY A 446 -2.27 7.26 -6.79
N VAL A 447 -2.19 8.06 -7.84
CA VAL A 447 -3.36 8.20 -8.72
C VAL A 447 -3.33 7.02 -9.69
N TRP A 448 -4.40 6.21 -9.65
CA TRP A 448 -4.59 5.09 -10.56
C TRP A 448 -4.48 5.47 -12.05
N ARG A 449 -3.83 4.62 -12.85
CA ARG A 449 -3.76 4.72 -14.32
C ARG A 449 -4.14 3.39 -14.95
N PHE A 450 -5.04 3.46 -15.91
CA PHE A 450 -5.43 2.31 -16.72
C PHE A 450 -4.88 2.48 -18.14
N LEU A 451 -4.03 1.55 -18.56
CA LEU A 451 -3.48 1.49 -19.92
C LEU A 451 -3.89 0.17 -20.55
N GLU A 452 -4.35 0.21 -21.80
CA GLU A 452 -4.71 -0.99 -22.56
C GLU A 452 -4.04 -0.95 -23.94
N TYR A 453 -3.29 -1.99 -24.26
CA TYR A 453 -2.57 -2.15 -25.52
C TYR A 453 -3.20 -3.26 -26.35
N THR A 454 -3.43 -3.00 -27.63
CA THR A 454 -3.85 -4.03 -28.59
C THR A 454 -2.65 -4.86 -29.00
N ILE A 455 -2.76 -6.18 -28.90
CA ILE A 455 -1.85 -7.12 -29.54
C ILE A 455 -2.51 -7.60 -30.83
N GLU A 456 -1.94 -7.18 -31.96
CA GLU A 456 -2.50 -7.47 -33.29
C GLU A 456 -2.41 -8.97 -33.64
N PRO A 457 -3.34 -9.48 -34.48
CA PRO A 457 -3.33 -10.87 -34.92
C PRO A 457 -1.99 -11.33 -35.49
N GLY A 458 -1.61 -12.57 -35.18
CA GLY A 458 -0.33 -13.16 -35.60
C GLY A 458 0.89 -12.76 -34.74
N THR A 459 0.72 -11.85 -33.76
CA THR A 459 1.80 -11.53 -32.81
C THR A 459 2.02 -12.65 -31.80
N LEU A 460 0.93 -13.18 -31.25
CA LEU A 460 0.95 -14.36 -30.37
C LEU A 460 0.89 -15.64 -31.21
N LYS A 461 1.48 -16.71 -30.69
CA LYS A 461 1.59 -18.01 -31.36
C LYS A 461 1.33 -19.15 -30.39
N LYS A 462 1.01 -20.33 -30.90
CA LYS A 462 1.02 -21.55 -30.08
C LYS A 462 2.39 -21.76 -29.41
N GLY A 463 2.36 -22.22 -28.16
CA GLY A 463 3.55 -22.45 -27.35
C GLY A 463 4.04 -21.15 -26.70
N SER A 464 5.36 -20.96 -26.70
CA SER A 464 6.00 -19.92 -25.89
C SER A 464 5.83 -18.50 -26.43
N ASN A 465 5.39 -17.60 -25.56
CA ASN A 465 5.21 -16.18 -25.80
C ASN A 465 5.81 -15.37 -24.65
N SER A 466 6.11 -14.09 -24.92
CA SER A 466 6.60 -13.16 -23.90
C SER A 466 6.00 -11.77 -24.03
N ILE A 467 5.77 -11.12 -22.90
CA ILE A 467 5.58 -9.68 -22.78
C ILE A 467 6.82 -9.10 -22.09
N LYS A 468 7.39 -8.02 -22.62
CA LYS A 468 8.53 -7.34 -22.00
C LYS A 468 8.23 -5.88 -21.73
N PHE A 469 8.70 -5.41 -20.59
CA PHE A 469 8.71 -4.01 -20.16
C PHE A 469 10.17 -3.56 -20.07
N THR A 470 10.61 -2.75 -21.03
CA THR A 470 11.96 -2.18 -21.03
C THR A 470 11.89 -0.78 -20.45
N THR A 471 12.42 -0.60 -19.25
CA THR A 471 12.28 0.61 -18.45
C THR A 471 13.55 1.47 -18.54
N THR A 472 13.36 2.77 -18.74
CA THR A 472 14.38 3.80 -18.57
C THR A 472 13.90 4.81 -17.54
N VAL A 473 14.67 4.98 -16.47
CA VAL A 473 14.42 5.97 -15.42
C VAL A 473 15.50 7.05 -15.48
N THR A 474 15.09 8.31 -15.49
CA THR A 474 16.00 9.45 -15.68
C THR A 474 16.22 10.30 -14.43
N GLU A 475 15.50 10.01 -13.34
CA GLU A 475 15.60 10.72 -12.08
C GLU A 475 15.25 9.78 -10.92
N GLU A 476 16.02 9.90 -9.84
CA GLU A 476 15.90 9.05 -8.65
C GLU A 476 14.49 9.13 -8.03
N TRP A 477 13.98 7.97 -7.60
CA TRP A 477 12.66 7.79 -6.96
C TRP A 477 11.43 8.17 -7.80
N LYS A 478 11.61 8.52 -9.07
CA LYS A 478 10.52 8.78 -10.00
C LYS A 478 10.28 7.56 -10.89
N SER A 479 9.14 6.89 -10.71
CA SER A 479 8.81 5.72 -11.51
C SER A 479 7.31 5.43 -11.68
N ALA A 480 6.95 4.18 -11.96
CA ALA A 480 5.61 3.62 -12.06
C ALA A 480 5.46 2.49 -11.03
N MET A 481 4.33 2.48 -10.34
CA MET A 481 3.94 1.46 -9.37
C MET A 481 2.85 0.60 -9.99
N TRP A 482 3.00 -0.72 -9.92
CA TRP A 482 2.01 -1.66 -10.48
C TRP A 482 0.72 -1.69 -9.64
N ASP A 483 -0.37 -1.97 -10.33
CA ASP A 483 -1.65 -2.41 -9.74
C ASP A 483 -1.99 -3.81 -10.26
N THR A 484 -2.02 -4.01 -11.57
CA THR A 484 -2.18 -5.35 -12.16
C THR A 484 -1.62 -5.39 -13.57
N ILE A 485 -1.28 -6.59 -14.02
CA ILE A 485 -0.97 -6.89 -15.42
C ILE A 485 -1.87 -8.04 -15.86
N LEU A 486 -2.69 -7.80 -16.88
CA LEU A 486 -3.75 -8.72 -17.28
C LEU A 486 -3.77 -8.87 -18.80
N LEU A 487 -3.86 -10.13 -19.27
CA LEU A 487 -4.00 -10.46 -20.68
C LEU A 487 -5.36 -11.15 -20.93
N LYS A 488 -6.16 -10.57 -21.82
CA LYS A 488 -7.50 -11.07 -22.23
C LYS A 488 -7.65 -11.15 -23.75
#